data_AF-A0A920RRH4-F1
#
_entry.id   AF-A0A920RRH4-F1
#
_cell.length_a   1.000
_cell.length_b   1.000
_cell.length_c   1.000
_cell.angle_alpha   90.00
_cell.angle_beta   90.00
_cell.angle_gamma   90.00
#
_symmetry.space_group_name_H-M   'P 1'
#
loop_
_entity.id
_entity.type
_entity.pdbx_description
1 polymer ?
#
loop_
_entity_poly.entity_id
_entity_poly.type
_entity_poly.pdbx_seq_one_letter_code
_entity_poly.pdbx_strand_id
1 'polypeptide(L)'
;MPDGGDCRAGPTGDPGGDARDGNRKVVKRLTGLLQAPGPRIRAAALQAMRRLGGSAKAAEDVVASLAEHDPEGRVRVAAQAALKAMQTEKTASAELDRLRGELESLRKRNRALADRLKKLEAK
;
A
#
# COMPACT_ATOMS: atom_id res chain seq x y z
N MET A 1 -28.10 46.18 -20.58
CA MET A 1 -26.74 46.03 -21.14
C MET A 1 -25.79 46.84 -20.24
N PRO A 2 -24.70 46.30 -19.68
CA PRO A 2 -24.04 45.02 -19.95
C PRO A 2 -24.00 44.02 -18.75
N ASP A 3 -24.07 42.76 -19.14
CA ASP A 3 -23.53 41.49 -18.61
C ASP A 3 -22.70 41.49 -17.30
N GLY A 4 -23.36 41.10 -16.20
CA GLY A 4 -22.71 40.61 -14.98
C GLY A 4 -22.61 39.08 -15.02
N GLY A 5 -21.50 38.57 -15.57
CA GLY A 5 -21.25 37.14 -15.76
C GLY A 5 -21.26 36.32 -14.48
N ASP A 6 -21.91 35.16 -14.58
CA ASP A 6 -22.00 34.06 -13.62
C ASP A 6 -20.67 33.77 -12.88
N CYS A 7 -20.67 33.93 -11.56
CA CYS A 7 -19.71 33.28 -10.68
C CYS A 7 -20.07 31.79 -10.55
N ARG A 8 -19.74 30.97 -11.56
CA ARG A 8 -19.74 29.52 -11.38
C ARG A 8 -18.62 29.14 -10.42
N ALA A 9 -19.01 28.84 -9.19
CA ALA A 9 -18.24 28.06 -8.24
C ALA A 9 -17.65 26.83 -8.94
N GLY A 10 -16.33 26.77 -9.07
CA GLY A 10 -15.65 25.54 -9.44
C GLY A 10 -15.90 24.49 -8.35
N PRO A 11 -16.27 23.24 -8.70
CA PRO A 11 -16.50 22.23 -7.70
C PRO A 11 -15.19 21.93 -6.98
N THR A 12 -15.26 22.02 -5.66
CA THR A 12 -14.31 21.54 -4.67
C THR A 12 -13.74 20.18 -5.09
N GLY A 13 -12.46 20.16 -5.48
CA GLY A 13 -11.71 18.93 -5.65
C GLY A 13 -11.59 18.23 -4.31
N ASP A 14 -12.10 17.00 -4.24
CA ASP A 14 -11.97 16.09 -3.11
C ASP A 14 -10.49 15.97 -2.67
N PRO A 15 -10.13 16.30 -1.41
CA PRO A 15 -8.75 16.15 -0.91
C PRO A 15 -8.33 14.68 -0.71
N GLY A 16 -9.17 13.70 -1.09
CA GLY A 16 -8.92 12.27 -0.91
C GLY A 16 -8.10 11.60 -2.04
N GLY A 17 -7.90 12.28 -3.18
CA GLY A 17 -7.23 11.71 -4.36
C GLY A 17 -5.70 11.83 -4.38
N ASP A 18 -5.14 12.85 -3.72
CA ASP A 18 -3.76 13.28 -3.95
C ASP A 18 -2.70 12.37 -3.33
N ALA A 19 -3.01 11.71 -2.20
CA ALA A 19 -2.04 10.86 -1.51
C ALA A 19 -1.67 9.61 -2.34
N ARG A 20 -2.66 9.01 -3.02
CA ARG A 20 -2.44 7.81 -3.85
C ARG A 20 -1.69 8.15 -5.13
N ASP A 21 -1.98 9.30 -5.74
CA ASP A 21 -1.26 9.78 -6.92
C ASP A 21 0.14 10.29 -6.60
N GLY A 22 0.32 10.94 -5.45
CA GLY A 22 1.62 11.34 -4.92
C GLY A 22 2.54 10.13 -4.76
N ASN A 23 2.06 9.07 -4.10
CA ASN A 23 2.88 7.87 -3.90
C ASN A 23 3.25 7.18 -5.21
N ARG A 24 2.32 7.11 -6.18
CA ARG A 24 2.58 6.56 -7.51
C ARG A 24 3.67 7.32 -8.27
N LYS A 25 3.64 8.65 -8.20
CA LYS A 25 4.66 9.54 -8.78
C LYS A 25 6.02 9.34 -8.10
N VAL A 26 6.04 9.21 -6.78
CA VAL A 26 7.26 8.95 -6.00
C VAL A 26 7.87 7.60 -6.39
N VAL A 27 7.07 6.53 -6.45
CA VAL A 27 7.55 5.20 -6.87
C VAL A 27 8.16 5.27 -8.27
N LYS A 28 7.48 5.92 -9.24
CA LYS A 28 8.01 6.08 -10.60
C LYS A 28 9.36 6.81 -10.63
N ARG A 29 9.52 7.87 -9.83
CA ARG A 29 10.80 8.60 -9.72
C ARG A 29 11.88 7.74 -9.08
N LEU A 30 11.56 7.01 -8.01
CA LEU A 30 12.48 6.09 -7.35
C LEU A 30 12.93 4.97 -8.28
N THR A 31 12.04 4.42 -9.11
CA THR A 31 12.40 3.42 -10.12
C THR A 31 13.39 3.96 -11.15
N GLY A 32 13.27 5.25 -11.53
CA GLY A 32 14.28 5.90 -12.37
C GLY A 32 15.65 6.02 -11.69
N LEU A 33 15.67 6.30 -10.38
CA LEU A 33 16.92 6.39 -9.59
C LEU A 33 17.59 5.03 -9.35
N LEU A 34 16.84 3.92 -9.45
CA LEU A 34 17.38 2.57 -9.41
C LEU A 34 18.27 2.24 -10.62
N GLN A 35 18.13 2.96 -11.74
CA GLN A 35 18.99 2.82 -12.92
C GLN A 35 20.19 3.78 -12.91
N ALA A 36 20.35 4.58 -11.85
CA ALA A 36 21.44 5.54 -11.78
C ALA A 36 22.81 4.84 -11.71
N PRO A 37 23.85 5.41 -12.36
CA PRO A 37 25.18 4.80 -12.39
C PRO A 37 25.84 4.72 -11.01
N GLY A 38 25.48 5.62 -10.10
CA GLY A 38 26.04 5.67 -8.75
C GLY A 38 25.42 4.60 -7.80
N PRO A 39 26.22 3.67 -7.24
CA PRO A 39 25.71 2.65 -6.32
C PRO A 39 25.09 3.25 -5.04
N ARG A 40 25.57 4.42 -4.59
CA ARG A 40 24.98 5.15 -3.46
C ARG A 40 23.56 5.64 -3.76
N ILE A 41 23.30 6.08 -5.00
CA ILE A 41 21.99 6.56 -5.43
C ILE A 41 21.00 5.39 -5.50
N ARG A 42 21.43 4.26 -6.06
CA ARG A 42 20.63 3.03 -6.09
C ARG A 42 20.30 2.55 -4.68
N ALA A 43 21.27 2.51 -3.78
CA ALA A 43 21.05 2.13 -2.38
C ALA A 43 20.06 3.08 -1.66
N ALA A 44 20.17 4.39 -1.86
CA ALA A 44 19.25 5.37 -1.28
C ALA A 44 17.82 5.21 -1.82
N ALA A 45 17.68 4.96 -3.13
CA ALA A 45 16.39 4.70 -3.75
C ALA A 45 15.74 3.41 -3.20
N LEU A 46 16.52 2.35 -3.01
CA LEU A 46 16.07 1.10 -2.38
C LEU A 46 15.64 1.29 -0.92
N GLN A 47 16.37 2.10 -0.15
CA GLN A 47 15.96 2.43 1.21
C GLN A 47 14.64 3.21 1.25
N ALA A 48 14.44 4.16 0.33
CA ALA A 48 13.18 4.88 0.20
C ALA A 48 12.03 3.94 -0.19
N MET A 49 12.26 3.01 -1.14
CA MET A 49 11.27 2.00 -1.49
C MET A 49 10.93 1.05 -0.33
N ARG A 50 11.93 0.66 0.48
CA ARG A 50 11.70 -0.12 1.69
C ARG A 50 10.76 0.59 2.67
N ARG A 51 10.89 1.91 2.81
CA ARG A 51 10.01 2.71 3.69
C ARG A 51 8.61 2.87 3.12
N LEU A 52 8.45 2.81 1.81
CA LEU A 52 7.15 2.84 1.14
C LEU A 52 6.42 1.48 1.19
N GLY A 53 7.14 0.39 1.45
CA GLY A 53 6.56 -0.94 1.61
C GLY A 53 5.72 -1.36 0.39
N GLY A 54 4.52 -1.89 0.66
CA GLY A 54 3.54 -2.37 -0.30
C GLY A 54 3.06 -1.31 -1.31
N SER A 55 3.26 -0.02 -1.06
CA SER A 55 3.01 1.02 -2.06
C SER A 55 4.03 0.99 -3.21
N ALA A 56 5.23 0.48 -2.98
CA ALA A 56 6.28 0.37 -3.99
C ALA A 56 6.16 -0.91 -4.84
N LYS A 57 5.08 -1.70 -4.70
CA LYS A 57 4.89 -3.00 -5.38
C LYS A 57 5.06 -2.93 -6.91
N ALA A 58 4.72 -1.80 -7.52
CA ALA A 58 4.93 -1.58 -8.95
C ALA A 58 6.42 -1.62 -9.40
N ALA A 59 7.36 -1.55 -8.45
CA ALA A 59 8.79 -1.64 -8.69
C ALA A 59 9.41 -2.95 -8.17
N GLU A 60 8.61 -3.92 -7.70
CA GLU A 60 9.08 -5.20 -7.15
C GLU A 60 10.01 -5.94 -8.11
N ASP A 61 9.65 -6.03 -9.39
CA ASP A 61 10.46 -6.71 -10.42
C ASP A 61 11.82 -6.05 -10.64
N VAL A 62 11.86 -4.71 -10.63
CA VAL A 62 13.11 -3.94 -10.80
C VAL A 62 14.01 -4.12 -9.59
N VAL A 63 13.43 -4.12 -8.39
CA VAL A 63 14.17 -4.36 -7.14
C VAL A 63 14.69 -5.80 -7.07
N ALA A 64 13.92 -6.79 -7.53
CA ALA A 64 14.34 -8.18 -7.61
C ALA A 64 15.53 -8.35 -8.57
N SER A 65 15.46 -7.76 -9.75
CA SER A 65 16.57 -7.78 -10.72
C SER A 65 17.86 -7.17 -10.14
N LEU A 66 17.76 -6.08 -9.36
CA LEU A 66 18.91 -5.48 -8.68
C LEU A 66 19.43 -6.32 -7.52
N ALA A 67 18.57 -7.06 -6.81
CA ALA A 67 19.01 -7.96 -5.76
C ALA A 67 19.88 -9.10 -6.30
N GLU A 68 19.64 -9.54 -7.54
CA GLU A 68 20.35 -10.65 -8.18
C GLU A 68 21.58 -10.20 -8.98
N HIS A 69 21.47 -9.10 -9.73
CA HIS A 69 22.46 -8.73 -10.74
C HIS A 69 23.28 -7.48 -10.41
N ASP A 70 23.00 -6.75 -9.33
CA ASP A 70 23.78 -5.54 -9.04
C ASP A 70 25.22 -5.91 -8.65
N PRO A 71 26.24 -5.26 -9.25
CA PRO A 71 27.65 -5.53 -8.94
C PRO A 71 28.00 -5.18 -7.49
N GLU A 72 27.31 -4.21 -6.89
CA GLU A 72 27.58 -3.75 -5.53
C GLU A 72 26.82 -4.59 -4.48
N GLY A 73 27.57 -5.25 -3.60
CA GLY A 73 26.99 -6.11 -2.56
C GLY A 73 26.05 -5.36 -1.60
N ARG A 74 26.36 -4.10 -1.29
CA ARG A 74 25.48 -3.27 -0.44
C ARG A 74 24.13 -3.00 -1.09
N VAL A 75 24.10 -2.83 -2.41
CA VAL A 75 22.86 -2.59 -3.16
C VAL A 75 22.01 -3.86 -3.17
N ARG A 76 22.63 -5.04 -3.35
CA ARG A 76 21.92 -6.33 -3.25
C ARG A 76 21.24 -6.54 -1.90
N VAL A 77 21.96 -6.29 -0.79
CA VAL A 77 21.40 -6.40 0.57
C VAL A 77 20.25 -5.40 0.79
N ALA A 78 20.40 -4.16 0.32
CA ALA A 78 19.35 -3.15 0.41
C ALA A 78 18.10 -3.55 -0.40
N ALA A 79 18.29 -4.17 -1.57
CA ALA A 79 17.20 -4.64 -2.43
C ALA A 79 16.46 -5.81 -1.78
N GLN A 80 17.17 -6.80 -1.23
CA GLN A 80 16.55 -7.90 -0.47
C GLN A 80 15.75 -7.39 0.74
N ALA A 81 16.29 -6.40 1.47
CA ALA A 81 15.58 -5.79 2.59
C ALA A 81 14.32 -5.04 2.15
N ALA A 82 14.36 -4.39 0.98
CA ALA A 82 13.19 -3.74 0.39
C ALA A 82 12.11 -4.76 0.00
N LEU A 83 12.48 -5.84 -0.70
CA LEU A 83 11.55 -6.92 -1.07
C LEU A 83 10.88 -7.55 0.15
N LYS A 84 11.65 -7.82 1.20
CA LYS A 84 11.10 -8.37 2.45
C LYS A 84 10.06 -7.43 3.06
N ALA A 85 10.33 -6.13 3.09
CA ALA A 85 9.37 -5.13 3.60
C ALA A 85 8.08 -5.09 2.76
N MET A 86 8.20 -5.17 1.44
CA MET A 86 7.08 -5.19 0.51
C MET A 86 6.22 -6.46 0.68
N GLN A 87 6.84 -7.61 0.98
CA GLN A 87 6.15 -8.86 1.26
C GLN A 87 5.48 -8.91 2.65
N THR A 88 6.11 -8.36 3.68
CA THR A 88 5.53 -8.33 5.04
C THR A 88 4.23 -7.53 5.12
N GLU A 89 4.07 -6.49 4.31
CA GLU A 89 2.82 -5.72 4.27
C GLU A 89 1.68 -6.51 3.59
N LYS A 90 2.02 -7.33 2.58
CA LYS A 90 1.07 -8.23 1.91
C LYS A 90 0.54 -9.30 2.87
N THR A 91 1.42 -9.90 3.69
CA THR A 91 1.01 -10.91 4.66
C THR A 91 0.18 -10.29 5.79
N ALA A 92 0.56 -9.11 6.27
CA ALA A 92 -0.23 -8.38 7.27
C ALA A 92 -1.64 -8.05 6.75
N SER A 93 -1.78 -7.59 5.50
CA SER A 93 -3.07 -7.30 4.90
C SER A 93 -3.93 -8.56 4.73
N ALA A 94 -3.35 -9.65 4.24
CA ALA A 94 -4.09 -10.91 4.05
C ALA A 94 -4.56 -11.50 5.40
N GLU A 95 -3.73 -11.41 6.43
CA GLU A 95 -4.09 -11.87 7.77
C GLU A 95 -5.20 -11.01 8.37
N LEU A 96 -5.17 -9.69 8.17
CA LEU A 96 -6.25 -8.79 8.61
C LEU A 96 -7.58 -9.13 7.92
N ASP A 97 -7.58 -9.43 6.63
CA ASP A 97 -8.79 -9.81 5.90
C ASP A 97 -9.34 -11.16 6.37
N ARG A 98 -8.46 -12.13 6.64
CA ARG A 98 -8.84 -13.41 7.26
C ARG A 98 -9.49 -13.20 8.62
N LEU A 99 -8.84 -12.46 9.52
CA LEU A 99 -9.33 -12.18 10.87
C LEU A 99 -10.68 -11.44 10.85
N ARG A 100 -10.89 -10.54 9.89
CA ARG A 100 -12.19 -9.88 9.68
C ARG A 100 -13.29 -10.88 9.32
N GLY A 101 -13.01 -11.82 8.40
CA GLY A 101 -13.96 -12.88 8.04
C GLY A 101 -14.30 -13.81 9.21
N GLU A 102 -13.29 -14.15 10.02
CA GLU A 102 -13.49 -14.95 11.24
C GLU A 102 -14.35 -14.21 12.27
N LEU A 103 -14.11 -12.91 12.47
CA LEU A 103 -14.90 -12.06 13.38
C LEU A 103 -16.35 -11.94 12.93
N GLU A 104 -16.61 -11.77 11.64
CA GLU A 104 -17.97 -11.72 11.10
C GLU A 104 -18.70 -13.05 11.30
N SER A 105 -18.01 -14.16 11.02
CA SER A 105 -18.54 -15.51 11.24
C SER A 105 -18.85 -15.77 12.71
N LEU A 106 -18.00 -15.30 13.62
CA LEU A 106 -18.23 -15.40 15.06
C LEU A 106 -19.43 -14.54 15.51
N ARG A 107 -19.54 -13.31 15.00
CA ARG A 107 -20.68 -12.42 15.26
C ARG A 107 -22.00 -13.01 14.77
N LYS A 108 -22.03 -13.65 13.60
CA LYS A 108 -23.22 -14.37 13.10
C LYS A 108 -23.61 -15.51 14.02
N ARG A 109 -22.64 -16.35 14.43
CA ARG A 109 -22.88 -17.47 15.34
C ARG A 109 -23.42 -17.00 16.69
N ASN A 110 -22.81 -15.96 17.28
CA ASN A 110 -23.27 -15.41 18.56
C ASN A 110 -24.69 -14.85 18.47
N ARG A 111 -25.05 -14.15 17.38
CA ARG A 111 -26.44 -13.69 17.16
C ARG A 111 -27.42 -14.85 17.09
N ALA A 112 -27.11 -15.88 16.32
CA ALA A 112 -27.97 -17.06 16.20
C ALA A 112 -28.15 -17.78 17.55
N LEU A 113 -27.10 -17.85 18.37
CA LEU A 113 -27.20 -18.41 19.72
C LEU A 113 -28.05 -17.53 20.64
N ALA A 114 -27.89 -16.22 20.60
CA ALA A 114 -28.71 -15.28 21.38
C ALA A 114 -30.20 -15.38 21.02
N ASP A 115 -30.52 -15.50 19.72
CA ASP A 115 -31.90 -15.67 19.26
C ASP A 115 -32.50 -17.01 19.73
N ARG A 116 -31.68 -18.07 19.79
CA ARG A 116 -32.10 -19.38 20.32
C ARG A 116 -32.34 -19.33 21.82
N LEU A 117 -31.48 -18.65 22.58
CA LEU A 117 -31.66 -18.46 24.03
C LEU A 117 -32.97 -17.73 24.32
N LYS A 118 -33.23 -16.60 23.64
CA LYS A 118 -34.50 -15.87 23.78
C LYS A 118 -35.74 -16.74 23.52
N LYS A 119 -35.69 -17.62 22.53
CA LYS A 119 -36.80 -18.54 22.22
C LYS A 119 -37.02 -19.61 23.30
N LEU A 120 -35.97 -20.00 24.01
CA LEU A 120 -36.05 -20.97 25.10
C LEU A 120 -36.50 -20.32 26.41
N GLU A 121 -36.08 -19.09 26.68
CA GLU A 121 -36.47 -18.32 27.87
C GLU A 121 -37.92 -17.80 27.79
N ALA A 122 -38.51 -17.72 26.59
CA ALA A 122 -39.89 -17.33 26.37
C ALA A 122 -40.90 -18.52 26.46
N LYS A 123 -40.43 -19.70 26.85
CA LYS A 123 -41.23 -20.90 27.12
C LYS A 123 -41.24 -21.20 28.61
#